data_AF-B8HRN0-F1
#
_entry.id   AF-B8HRN0-F1
#
_cell.length_a   1.000
_cell.length_b   1.000
_cell.length_c   1.000
_cell.angle_alpha   90.00
_cell.angle_beta   90.00
_cell.angle_gamma   90.00
#
_symmetry.space_group_name_H-M   'P 1'
#
loop_
_entity.id
_entity.type
_entity.pdbx_description
1 polymer ?
#
loop_
_entity_poly.entity_id
_entity_poly.type
_entity_poly.pdbx_seq_one_letter_code
_entity_poly.pdbx_strand_id
1 'polypeptide(L)'
;MSLSPENLRKHCQNILQSSRIRNRVVVLCEGDLQTLQGRPSPQTYARMESLPDSNFYKACTPKFWRERIPQFFNCGDRKDVIDTYFGLLDLHSSDPENSYLNPDKLFAIVDLDLHTQNINSSFNYGFAETEEIYHDLYQKYRLTSDRLVNHKIWVTGLIHKEAYFIIPDLQDTFNELPIRPTYNGSDLNLDYLYLNMSQSISSDPDLAINFDRACRRICHCSSIDTTAIDTLEQSWITEFTSTPAPAIKTELVYTLLTIKKAKSYWNNISPSPEWTRPVSAYLDQAMLKVADFYSEQSDGEKYHLPSFFQTLYECSVT
;
A
#
# COMPACT_ATOMS: atom_id res chain seq x y z
N MET A 1 7.90 14.45 6.66
CA MET A 1 8.72 15.17 7.66
C MET A 1 8.83 14.19 8.79
N SER A 2 9.99 13.56 8.92
CA SER A 2 10.17 12.48 9.88
C SER A 2 10.07 12.98 11.32
N LEU A 3 9.63 12.12 12.21
CA LEU A 3 9.48 12.35 13.64
C LEU A 3 10.81 12.75 14.27
N SER A 4 10.76 13.75 15.15
CA SER A 4 11.88 13.98 16.07
C SER A 4 12.01 12.78 17.03
N PRO A 5 13.22 12.52 17.58
CA PRO A 5 13.42 11.42 18.52
C PRO A 5 12.47 11.45 19.73
N GLU A 6 12.15 12.65 20.23
CA GLU A 6 11.20 12.84 21.33
C GLU A 6 9.76 12.47 20.92
N ASN A 7 9.33 12.91 19.72
CA ASN A 7 8.01 12.59 19.21
C ASN A 7 7.86 11.11 18.91
N LEU A 8 8.90 10.48 18.34
CA LEU A 8 8.97 9.04 18.12
C LEU A 8 8.83 8.27 19.45
N ARG A 9 9.65 8.60 20.45
CA ARG A 9 9.59 7.95 21.76
C ARG A 9 8.20 8.08 22.39
N LYS A 10 7.61 9.27 22.34
CA LYS A 10 6.25 9.52 22.85
C LYS A 10 5.20 8.71 22.09
N HIS A 11 5.31 8.63 20.77
CA HIS A 11 4.42 7.84 19.93
C HIS A 11 4.49 6.35 20.30
N CYS A 12 5.71 5.79 20.41
CA CYS A 12 5.90 4.40 20.84
C CYS A 12 5.30 4.14 22.23
N GLN A 13 5.57 5.01 23.22
CA GLN A 13 5.00 4.88 24.57
C GLN A 13 3.46 4.85 24.55
N ASN A 14 2.84 5.73 23.75
CA ASN A 14 1.38 5.75 23.61
C ASN A 14 0.82 4.44 23.04
N ILE A 15 1.53 3.81 22.08
CA ILE A 15 1.15 2.52 21.51
C ILE A 15 1.30 1.42 22.56
N LEU A 16 2.45 1.31 23.23
CA LEU A 16 2.74 0.24 24.20
C LEU A 16 1.74 0.23 25.37
N GLN A 17 1.29 1.41 25.81
CA GLN A 17 0.33 1.56 26.91
C GLN A 17 -1.14 1.45 26.46
N SER A 18 -1.41 1.32 25.17
CA SER A 18 -2.77 1.22 24.65
C SER A 18 -3.40 -0.12 24.98
N SER A 19 -4.42 -0.15 25.83
CA SER A 19 -5.15 -1.40 26.13
C SER A 19 -5.77 -2.07 24.90
N ARG A 20 -5.91 -1.34 23.77
CA ARG A 20 -6.43 -1.85 22.50
C ARG A 20 -5.50 -2.87 21.84
N ILE A 21 -4.19 -2.82 22.10
CA ILE A 21 -3.23 -3.75 21.49
C ILE A 21 -3.08 -5.06 22.27
N ARG A 22 -3.66 -5.14 23.48
CA ARG A 22 -3.57 -6.33 24.33
C ARG A 22 -4.15 -7.54 23.59
N ASN A 23 -3.33 -8.58 23.43
CA ASN A 23 -3.66 -9.82 22.72
C ASN A 23 -4.12 -9.62 21.26
N ARG A 24 -3.68 -8.55 20.60
CA ARG A 24 -3.98 -8.27 19.19
C ARG A 24 -2.71 -8.18 18.36
N VAL A 25 -2.89 -8.43 17.06
CA VAL A 25 -1.91 -8.04 16.04
C VAL A 25 -1.86 -6.52 15.96
N VAL A 26 -0.65 -5.96 15.97
CA VAL A 26 -0.39 -4.53 15.79
C VAL A 26 0.22 -4.34 14.42
N VAL A 27 -0.35 -3.42 13.62
CA VAL A 27 0.19 -3.09 12.30
C VAL A 27 0.49 -1.59 12.24
N LEU A 28 1.74 -1.26 11.95
CA LEU A 28 2.20 0.10 11.71
C LEU A 28 2.10 0.41 10.21
N CYS A 29 1.58 1.57 9.86
CA CYS A 29 1.49 2.01 8.47
C CYS A 29 1.74 3.50 8.34
N GLU A 30 1.97 3.95 7.11
CA GLU A 30 2.12 5.37 6.79
C GLU A 30 0.84 6.16 7.06
N GLY A 31 0.97 7.47 7.17
CA GLY A 31 -0.16 8.39 7.34
C GLY A 31 0.02 9.38 8.48
N ASP A 32 -0.81 10.42 8.47
CA ASP A 32 -0.65 11.55 9.38
C ASP A 32 -0.90 11.19 10.85
N LEU A 33 0.08 11.52 11.68
CA LEU A 33 0.07 11.38 13.15
C LEU A 33 -0.88 12.34 13.86
N GLN A 34 -1.27 13.44 13.20
CA GLN A 34 -2.15 14.48 13.79
C GLN A 34 -3.54 13.96 14.15
N THR A 35 -3.89 12.73 13.73
CA THR A 35 -5.13 12.04 14.08
C THR A 35 -5.19 11.47 15.51
N LEU A 36 -4.15 11.64 16.33
CA LEU A 36 -4.04 11.01 17.66
C LEU A 36 -4.66 11.79 18.84
N GLN A 37 -5.26 12.98 18.65
CA GLN A 37 -6.04 13.61 19.73
C GLN A 37 -7.50 13.14 19.73
N GLY A 38 -7.74 12.04 20.46
CA GLY A 38 -9.09 11.58 20.83
C GLY A 38 -9.75 10.63 19.82
N ARG A 39 -10.82 9.95 20.27
CA ARG A 39 -11.70 9.18 19.36
C ARG A 39 -12.27 10.17 18.33
N PRO A 40 -12.06 9.98 17.03
CA PRO A 40 -12.79 10.74 16.03
C PRO A 40 -14.29 10.48 16.25
N SER A 41 -15.07 11.53 16.41
CA SER A 41 -16.52 11.39 16.31
C SER A 41 -16.88 11.08 14.85
N PRO A 42 -18.03 10.46 14.55
CA PRO A 42 -18.52 10.28 13.18
C PRO A 42 -18.53 11.60 12.36
N GLN A 43 -18.62 12.74 13.05
CA GLN A 43 -18.58 14.08 12.47
C GLN A 43 -17.17 14.55 12.10
N THR A 44 -16.11 13.99 12.70
CA THR A 44 -14.71 14.29 12.36
C THR A 44 -14.28 13.62 11.07
N TYR A 45 -14.90 12.49 10.70
CA TYR A 45 -14.71 11.85 9.38
C TYR A 45 -15.15 12.77 8.23
N ALA A 46 -16.13 13.66 8.46
CA ALA A 46 -16.53 14.65 7.46
C ALA A 46 -15.53 15.82 7.31
N ARG A 47 -14.54 15.93 8.21
CA ARG A 47 -13.51 16.98 8.21
C ARG A 47 -12.12 16.49 7.80
N MET A 48 -11.94 15.17 7.65
CA MET A 48 -10.73 14.65 7.02
C MET A 48 -10.94 14.76 5.52
N GLU A 49 -10.11 15.55 4.84
CA GLU A 49 -10.16 15.66 3.38
C GLU A 49 -9.72 14.37 2.68
N SER A 50 -9.09 13.44 3.40
CA SER A 50 -8.74 12.10 2.96
C SER A 50 -8.75 11.09 4.12
N LEU A 51 -9.19 9.85 3.86
CA LEU A 51 -9.03 8.74 4.80
C LEU A 51 -7.54 8.36 4.97
N PRO A 52 -7.01 8.30 6.22
CA PRO A 52 -5.66 7.80 6.47
C PRO A 52 -5.48 6.32 6.08
N ASP A 53 -4.24 5.91 5.80
CA ASP A 53 -3.94 4.57 5.28
C ASP A 53 -4.36 3.45 6.25
N SER A 54 -4.22 3.68 7.55
CA SER A 54 -4.74 2.74 8.57
C SER A 54 -6.22 2.43 8.40
N ASN A 55 -7.03 3.37 7.90
CA ASN A 55 -8.45 3.11 7.63
C ASN A 55 -8.63 2.27 6.37
N PHE A 56 -7.84 2.50 5.32
CA PHE A 56 -7.87 1.66 4.12
C PHE A 56 -7.47 0.22 4.46
N TYR A 57 -6.32 0.01 5.11
CA TYR A 57 -5.88 -1.33 5.48
C TYR A 57 -6.86 -1.99 6.45
N LYS A 58 -7.37 -1.26 7.45
CA LYS A 58 -8.41 -1.81 8.33
C LYS A 58 -9.66 -2.24 7.57
N ALA A 59 -10.09 -1.48 6.55
CA ALA A 59 -11.23 -1.85 5.72
C ALA A 59 -10.96 -3.08 4.84
N CYS A 60 -9.70 -3.37 4.52
CA CYS A 60 -9.30 -4.59 3.81
C CYS A 60 -9.30 -5.85 4.70
N THR A 61 -9.53 -5.73 6.01
CA THR A 61 -9.54 -6.89 6.92
C THR A 61 -10.69 -7.84 6.53
N PRO A 62 -10.44 -9.16 6.36
CA PRO A 62 -11.48 -10.08 5.94
C PRO A 62 -12.69 -10.09 6.87
N LYS A 63 -13.90 -10.05 6.28
CA LYS A 63 -15.17 -9.85 7.00
C LYS A 63 -15.48 -10.93 8.04
N PHE A 64 -14.90 -12.12 7.92
CA PHE A 64 -15.07 -13.21 8.87
C PHE A 64 -14.26 -13.06 10.17
N TRP A 65 -13.33 -12.10 10.25
CA TRP A 65 -12.56 -11.83 11.48
C TRP A 65 -13.40 -11.09 12.52
N ARG A 66 -13.93 -11.84 13.50
CA ARG A 66 -14.81 -11.26 14.53
C ARG A 66 -14.07 -10.76 15.76
N GLU A 67 -13.14 -11.54 16.31
CA GLU A 67 -12.58 -11.30 17.65
C GLU A 67 -11.08 -10.92 17.65
N ARG A 68 -10.41 -10.91 16.50
CA ARG A 68 -8.95 -10.73 16.39
C ARG A 68 -8.52 -9.70 15.33
N ILE A 69 -9.36 -8.71 15.09
CA ILE A 69 -9.10 -7.63 14.11
C ILE A 69 -7.80 -6.90 14.49
N PRO A 70 -6.81 -6.77 13.57
CA PRO A 70 -5.57 -6.08 13.85
C PRO A 70 -5.80 -4.63 14.25
N GLN A 71 -4.94 -4.12 15.12
CA GLN A 71 -4.94 -2.72 15.49
C GLN A 71 -3.90 -1.96 14.66
N PHE A 72 -4.40 -1.11 13.76
CA PHE A 72 -3.57 -0.26 12.90
C PHE A 72 -3.21 1.05 13.60
N PHE A 73 -1.99 1.53 13.35
CA PHE A 73 -1.49 2.85 13.77
C PHE A 73 -0.78 3.55 12.61
N ASN A 74 -1.13 4.81 12.40
CA ASN A 74 -0.35 5.69 11.52
C ASN A 74 0.91 6.14 12.24
N CYS A 75 2.05 6.11 11.55
CA CYS A 75 3.34 6.49 12.14
C CYS A 75 4.00 7.71 11.51
N GLY A 76 3.46 8.29 10.44
CA GLY A 76 4.11 9.35 9.68
C GLY A 76 4.51 8.87 8.29
N ASP A 77 5.73 9.17 7.87
CA ASP A 77 6.28 8.65 6.62
C ASP A 77 6.89 7.26 6.80
N ARG A 78 7.31 6.64 5.69
CA ARG A 78 7.98 5.32 5.68
C ARG A 78 9.14 5.18 6.67
N LYS A 79 9.94 6.23 6.84
CA LYS A 79 11.04 6.21 7.83
C LYS A 79 10.48 6.12 9.24
N ASP A 80 9.43 6.91 9.53
CA ASP A 80 8.79 6.90 10.84
C ASP A 80 8.14 5.57 11.18
N VAL A 81 7.55 4.87 10.20
CA VAL A 81 7.01 3.52 10.38
C VAL A 81 8.11 2.55 10.82
N ILE A 82 9.24 2.55 10.10
CA ILE A 82 10.38 1.67 10.38
C ILE A 82 11.00 2.01 11.74
N ASP A 83 11.25 3.29 12.01
CA ASP A 83 11.82 3.74 13.29
C ASP A 83 10.85 3.43 14.46
N THR A 84 9.53 3.52 14.24
CA THR A 84 8.52 3.16 15.24
C THR A 84 8.53 1.66 15.51
N TYR A 85 8.63 0.83 14.46
CA TYR A 85 8.70 -0.63 14.62
C TYR A 85 9.82 -1.03 15.57
N PHE A 86 11.04 -0.54 15.33
CA PHE A 86 12.18 -0.88 16.19
C PHE A 86 12.13 -0.16 17.54
N GLY A 87 11.67 1.09 17.59
CA GLY A 87 11.48 1.81 18.84
C GLY A 87 10.49 1.13 19.79
N LEU A 88 9.45 0.46 19.27
CA LEU A 88 8.54 -0.36 20.06
C LEU A 88 9.24 -1.60 20.63
N LEU A 89 10.05 -2.29 19.83
CA LEU A 89 10.81 -3.45 20.28
C LEU A 89 11.83 -3.10 21.36
N ASP A 90 12.58 -2.01 21.19
CA ASP A 90 13.58 -1.54 22.15
C ASP A 90 12.95 -1.15 23.49
N LEU A 91 11.85 -0.37 23.44
CA LEU A 91 11.13 0.06 24.63
C LEU A 91 10.43 -1.10 25.34
N HIS A 92 9.80 -2.01 24.60
CA HIS A 92 9.20 -3.22 25.17
C HIS A 92 10.27 -4.10 25.85
N SER A 93 11.42 -4.32 25.20
CA SER A 93 12.50 -5.15 25.77
C SER A 93 13.11 -4.55 27.03
N SER A 94 13.07 -3.21 27.17
CA SER A 94 13.56 -2.49 28.34
C SER A 94 12.61 -2.55 29.54
N ASP A 95 11.30 -2.68 29.30
CA ASP A 95 10.27 -2.74 30.35
C ASP A 95 9.05 -3.58 29.90
N PRO A 96 9.19 -4.92 29.85
CA PRO A 96 8.13 -5.80 29.33
C PRO A 96 6.84 -5.76 30.15
N GLU A 97 6.96 -5.58 31.47
CA GLU A 97 5.83 -5.60 32.42
C GLU A 97 4.86 -4.42 32.23
N ASN A 98 5.35 -3.29 31.69
CA ASN A 98 4.54 -2.10 31.43
C ASN A 98 4.13 -1.96 29.95
N SER A 99 4.12 -3.07 29.21
CA SER A 99 3.82 -3.10 27.79
C SER A 99 2.70 -4.10 27.47
N TYR A 100 1.69 -3.67 26.71
CA TYR A 100 0.67 -4.59 26.17
C TYR A 100 1.07 -5.25 24.86
N LEU A 101 2.25 -4.91 24.33
CA LEU A 101 2.73 -5.41 23.07
C LEU A 101 3.17 -6.87 23.21
N ASN A 102 2.76 -7.70 22.26
CA ASN A 102 3.43 -8.96 21.98
C ASN A 102 4.32 -8.73 20.73
N PRO A 103 5.66 -8.79 20.85
CA PRO A 103 6.58 -8.59 19.73
C PRO A 103 6.33 -9.52 18.54
N ASP A 104 5.90 -10.76 18.78
CA ASP A 104 5.62 -11.73 17.70
C ASP A 104 4.41 -11.32 16.84
N LYS A 105 3.57 -10.44 17.40
CA LYS A 105 2.34 -9.91 16.76
C LYS A 105 2.50 -8.46 16.29
N LEU A 106 3.73 -7.93 16.26
CA LEU A 106 4.03 -6.62 15.70
C LEU A 106 4.41 -6.73 14.23
N PHE A 107 3.74 -5.93 13.39
CA PHE A 107 4.00 -5.83 11.97
C PHE A 107 4.05 -4.37 11.52
N ALA A 108 4.67 -4.13 10.38
CA ALA A 108 4.64 -2.86 9.66
C ALA A 108 4.35 -3.11 8.18
N ILE A 109 3.69 -2.16 7.52
CA ILE A 109 3.53 -2.12 6.07
C ILE A 109 3.87 -0.72 5.57
N VAL A 110 4.74 -0.64 4.56
CA VAL A 110 5.20 0.63 3.96
C VAL A 110 5.16 0.57 2.44
N ASP A 111 5.07 1.74 1.82
CA ASP A 111 5.13 1.87 0.37
C ASP A 111 6.55 1.57 -0.15
N LEU A 112 6.61 0.89 -1.30
CA LEU A 112 7.86 0.59 -1.98
C LEU A 112 8.59 1.86 -2.42
N ASP A 113 7.85 2.81 -2.99
CA ASP A 113 8.31 4.06 -3.61
C ASP A 113 9.43 3.84 -4.67
N LEU A 114 9.81 4.90 -5.38
CA LEU A 114 10.95 4.88 -6.30
C LEU A 114 12.26 5.03 -5.53
N HIS A 115 12.22 5.83 -4.47
CA HIS A 115 13.32 5.98 -3.54
C HIS A 115 13.35 4.82 -2.56
N THR A 116 14.54 4.32 -2.26
CA THR A 116 14.73 3.32 -1.20
C THR A 116 14.73 3.99 0.18
N GLN A 117 14.37 3.24 1.22
CA GLN A 117 14.55 3.65 2.61
C GLN A 117 15.48 2.68 3.31
N ASN A 118 16.58 3.23 3.84
CA ASN A 118 17.52 2.45 4.64
C ASN A 118 16.89 2.06 5.98
N ILE A 119 17.15 0.82 6.35
CA ILE A 119 16.90 0.28 7.68
C ILE A 119 18.22 0.40 8.45
N ASN A 120 18.18 1.04 9.61
CA ASN A 120 19.40 1.29 10.38
C ASN A 120 20.09 -0.04 10.72
N SER A 121 21.40 -0.15 10.45
CA SER A 121 22.18 -1.37 10.68
C SER A 121 22.29 -1.76 12.16
N SER A 122 21.96 -0.85 13.09
CA SER A 122 21.80 -1.22 14.51
C SER A 122 20.62 -2.17 14.74
N PHE A 123 19.65 -2.19 13.82
CA PHE A 123 18.53 -3.10 13.87
C PHE A 123 18.91 -4.44 13.25
N ASN A 124 18.91 -5.51 14.05
CA ASN A 124 19.22 -6.86 13.59
C ASN A 124 18.02 -7.47 12.83
N TYR A 125 17.68 -6.89 11.68
CA TYR A 125 16.50 -7.28 10.88
C TYR A 125 16.82 -8.17 9.67
N GLY A 126 18.09 -8.26 9.28
CA GLY A 126 18.53 -9.07 8.14
C GLY A 126 18.42 -8.40 6.76
N PHE A 127 17.78 -7.24 6.66
CA PHE A 127 17.67 -6.43 5.45
C PHE A 127 18.19 -5.01 5.72
N ALA A 128 18.97 -4.46 4.78
CA ALA A 128 19.57 -3.15 4.88
C ALA A 128 18.64 -2.02 4.38
N GLU A 129 17.72 -2.33 3.48
CA GLU A 129 16.81 -1.35 2.88
C GLU A 129 15.50 -1.98 2.40
N THR A 130 14.50 -1.14 2.12
CA THR A 130 13.17 -1.58 1.65
C THR A 130 13.20 -2.29 0.30
N GLU A 131 14.18 -2.00 -0.56
CA GLU A 131 14.35 -2.70 -1.85
C GLU A 131 14.72 -4.17 -1.67
N GLU A 132 15.53 -4.51 -0.66
CA GLU A 132 15.89 -5.91 -0.38
C GLU A 132 14.70 -6.70 0.14
N ILE A 133 13.86 -6.08 0.98
CA ILE A 133 12.59 -6.67 1.43
C ILE A 133 11.68 -6.94 0.21
N TYR A 134 11.62 -6.00 -0.74
CA TYR A 134 10.82 -6.18 -1.96
C TYR A 134 11.30 -7.40 -2.76
N HIS A 135 12.59 -7.50 -3.04
CA HIS A 135 13.12 -8.61 -3.82
C HIS A 135 13.05 -9.96 -3.09
N ASP A 136 12.95 -9.96 -1.75
CA ASP A 136 12.71 -11.19 -1.01
C ASP A 136 11.24 -11.61 -1.00
N LEU A 137 10.31 -10.66 -0.81
CA LEU A 137 8.87 -10.91 -0.79
C LEU A 137 8.31 -11.25 -2.17
N TYR A 138 8.79 -10.56 -3.22
CA TYR A 138 8.18 -10.60 -4.55
C TYR A 138 9.08 -11.23 -5.60
N GLN A 139 8.54 -12.21 -6.31
CA GLN A 139 9.11 -12.70 -7.56
C GLN A 139 8.28 -12.18 -8.73
N LYS A 140 8.91 -11.43 -9.63
CA LYS A 140 8.27 -10.65 -10.70
C LYS A 140 7.40 -9.52 -10.15
N TYR A 141 6.17 -9.84 -9.80
CA TYR A 141 5.21 -8.97 -9.11
C TYR A 141 4.31 -9.77 -8.19
N ARG A 142 4.59 -11.07 -7.95
CA ARG A 142 3.77 -11.97 -7.15
C ARG A 142 4.49 -12.30 -5.86
N LEU A 143 3.73 -12.53 -4.80
CA LEU A 143 4.28 -12.93 -3.52
C LEU A 143 4.88 -14.34 -3.58
N THR A 144 5.93 -14.54 -2.82
CA THR A 144 6.58 -15.85 -2.64
C THR A 144 6.16 -16.43 -1.29
N SER A 145 5.21 -17.38 -1.30
CA SER A 145 4.46 -17.83 -0.10
C SER A 145 5.33 -18.45 1.00
N ASP A 146 6.42 -19.11 0.65
CA ASP A 146 7.37 -19.74 1.59
C ASP A 146 8.16 -18.72 2.43
N ARG A 147 8.24 -17.46 1.98
CA ARG A 147 9.03 -16.41 2.64
C ARG A 147 8.21 -15.52 3.55
N LEU A 148 6.88 -15.46 3.36
CA LEU A 148 5.99 -14.51 4.03
C LEU A 148 6.06 -14.60 5.57
N VAL A 149 6.23 -15.81 6.10
CA VAL A 149 6.30 -16.07 7.54
C VAL A 149 7.50 -15.40 8.23
N ASN A 150 8.55 -15.05 7.48
CA ASN A 150 9.76 -14.44 8.00
C ASN A 150 9.69 -12.91 8.04
N HIS A 151 8.67 -12.30 7.43
CA HIS A 151 8.57 -10.85 7.29
C HIS A 151 7.60 -10.24 8.30
N LYS A 152 8.12 -9.30 9.08
CA LYS A 152 7.37 -8.44 10.00
C LYS A 152 7.18 -7.02 9.45
N ILE A 153 8.10 -6.57 8.60
CA ILE A 153 8.00 -5.32 7.84
C ILE A 153 7.72 -5.72 6.41
N TRP A 154 6.57 -5.33 5.90
CA TRP A 154 6.13 -5.56 4.54
C TRP A 154 6.33 -4.30 3.72
N VAL A 155 6.83 -4.46 2.51
CA VAL A 155 6.80 -3.40 1.50
C VAL A 155 5.69 -3.72 0.49
N THR A 156 5.01 -2.72 -0.03
CA THR A 156 3.99 -2.93 -1.07
C THR A 156 4.62 -3.55 -2.33
N GLY A 157 3.94 -4.50 -2.97
CA GLY A 157 4.41 -5.07 -4.25
C GLY A 157 4.22 -4.15 -5.45
N LEU A 158 3.31 -3.17 -5.32
CA LEU A 158 3.16 -2.05 -6.26
C LEU A 158 3.85 -0.81 -5.67
N ILE A 159 4.06 0.23 -6.48
CA ILE A 159 4.91 1.37 -6.09
C ILE A 159 4.45 2.08 -4.81
N HIS A 160 3.16 2.04 -4.51
CA HIS A 160 2.52 2.66 -3.34
C HIS A 160 1.07 2.16 -3.20
N LYS A 161 0.38 2.49 -2.10
CA LYS A 161 -0.99 2.01 -1.85
C LYS A 161 -2.01 2.40 -2.93
N GLU A 162 -1.97 3.61 -3.50
CA GLU A 162 -2.98 4.02 -4.51
C GLU A 162 -2.89 3.19 -5.79
N ALA A 163 -1.76 2.52 -6.07
CA ALA A 163 -1.68 1.59 -7.19
C ALA A 163 -2.62 0.37 -7.01
N TYR A 164 -2.90 -0.02 -5.76
CA TYR A 164 -3.89 -1.05 -5.47
C TYR A 164 -5.33 -0.59 -5.73
N PHE A 165 -5.57 0.72 -5.88
CA PHE A 165 -6.92 1.24 -6.14
C PHE A 165 -7.31 1.14 -7.61
N ILE A 166 -6.36 0.81 -8.48
CA ILE A 166 -6.57 0.78 -9.92
C ILE A 166 -5.94 -0.48 -10.53
N ILE A 167 -5.98 -1.63 -9.86
CA ILE A 167 -5.62 -2.91 -10.50
C ILE A 167 -6.72 -3.33 -11.50
N PRO A 168 -6.41 -4.14 -12.54
CA PRO A 168 -7.37 -4.46 -13.60
C PRO A 168 -8.70 -5.03 -13.11
N ASP A 169 -8.64 -5.89 -12.09
CA ASP A 169 -9.82 -6.58 -11.54
C ASP A 169 -10.83 -5.63 -10.85
N LEU A 170 -10.43 -4.38 -10.58
CA LEU A 170 -11.31 -3.37 -9.98
C LEU A 170 -12.22 -2.66 -10.99
N GLN A 171 -12.06 -2.88 -12.29
CA GLN A 171 -12.94 -2.28 -13.29
C GLN A 171 -14.41 -2.62 -13.00
N ASP A 172 -14.71 -3.87 -12.64
CA ASP A 172 -16.07 -4.29 -12.30
C ASP A 172 -16.55 -3.66 -10.99
N THR A 173 -15.66 -3.51 -10.01
CA THR A 173 -15.97 -2.79 -8.76
C THR A 173 -16.40 -1.34 -9.04
N PHE A 174 -15.76 -0.67 -10.00
CA PHE A 174 -16.15 0.69 -10.41
C PHE A 174 -17.46 0.71 -11.23
N ASN A 175 -17.68 -0.28 -12.08
CA ASN A 175 -18.89 -0.40 -12.89
C ASN A 175 -20.16 -0.61 -12.04
N GLU A 176 -20.00 -1.21 -10.86
CA GLU A 176 -21.06 -1.51 -9.89
C GLU A 176 -21.33 -0.36 -8.90
N LEU A 177 -20.53 0.71 -8.91
CA LEU A 177 -20.78 1.86 -8.05
C LEU A 177 -22.12 2.52 -8.42
N PRO A 178 -22.94 2.94 -7.43
CA PRO A 178 -24.22 3.60 -7.71
C PRO A 178 -24.08 4.87 -8.54
N ILE A 179 -23.00 5.62 -8.31
CA ILE A 179 -22.60 6.76 -9.12
C ILE A 179 -21.32 6.37 -9.83
N ARG A 180 -21.40 6.24 -11.16
CA ARG A 180 -20.28 5.79 -11.97
C ARG A 180 -19.15 6.83 -11.96
N PRO A 181 -17.89 6.39 -11.77
CA PRO A 181 -16.75 7.29 -11.83
C PRO A 181 -16.46 7.67 -13.28
N THR A 182 -15.89 8.86 -13.43
CA THR A 182 -15.39 9.41 -14.69
C THR A 182 -13.91 9.73 -14.56
N TYR A 183 -13.19 9.66 -15.67
CA TYR A 183 -11.80 10.06 -15.80
C TYR A 183 -11.63 10.83 -17.10
N ASN A 184 -11.07 12.04 -17.04
CA ASN A 184 -10.97 12.96 -18.18
C ASN A 184 -12.31 13.20 -18.92
N GLY A 185 -13.41 13.29 -18.16
CA GLY A 185 -14.75 13.62 -18.68
C GLY A 185 -15.50 12.48 -19.37
N SER A 186 -14.96 11.25 -19.36
CA SER A 186 -15.63 10.04 -19.83
C SER A 186 -15.77 9.01 -18.71
N ASP A 187 -16.65 8.03 -18.86
CA ASP A 187 -16.76 6.90 -17.92
C ASP A 187 -15.38 6.28 -17.67
N LEU A 188 -15.09 5.95 -16.40
CA LEU A 188 -13.80 5.38 -16.01
C LEU A 188 -13.56 4.05 -16.74
N ASN A 189 -12.52 4.05 -17.54
CA ASN A 189 -11.97 2.86 -18.19
C ASN A 189 -10.51 2.73 -17.77
N LEU A 190 -10.19 1.64 -17.07
CA LEU A 190 -8.85 1.41 -16.52
C LEU A 190 -7.81 1.20 -17.63
N ASP A 191 -8.13 0.51 -18.74
CA ASP A 191 -7.23 0.39 -19.90
C ASP A 191 -6.84 1.77 -20.46
N TYR A 192 -7.80 2.69 -20.55
CA TYR A 192 -7.53 4.08 -20.98
C TYR A 192 -6.68 4.84 -19.95
N LEU A 193 -6.95 4.64 -18.66
CA LEU A 193 -6.16 5.23 -17.58
C LEU A 193 -4.70 4.73 -17.63
N TYR A 194 -4.45 3.44 -17.84
CA TYR A 194 -3.10 2.88 -17.95
C TYR A 194 -2.34 3.41 -19.16
N LEU A 195 -3.02 3.55 -20.31
CA LEU A 195 -2.44 4.20 -21.48
C LEU A 195 -2.02 5.65 -21.15
N ASN A 196 -2.87 6.40 -20.46
CA ASN A 196 -2.53 7.76 -20.05
C ASN A 196 -1.37 7.80 -19.05
N MET A 197 -1.31 6.86 -18.11
CA MET A 197 -0.18 6.68 -17.20
C MET A 197 1.12 6.43 -17.97
N SER A 198 1.10 5.52 -18.95
CA SER A 198 2.28 5.15 -19.73
C SER A 198 2.84 6.29 -20.57
N GLN A 199 2.00 7.18 -21.10
CA GLN A 199 2.41 8.34 -21.90
C GLN A 199 3.20 9.41 -21.14
N SER A 200 3.41 9.20 -19.84
CA SER A 200 4.17 10.10 -18.96
C SER A 200 5.34 9.40 -18.28
N ILE A 201 5.78 8.25 -18.81
CA ILE A 201 6.93 7.51 -18.27
C ILE A 201 8.19 8.32 -18.53
N SER A 202 8.43 8.73 -19.77
CA SER A 202 9.61 9.49 -20.22
C SER A 202 9.76 10.86 -19.55
N SER A 203 8.63 11.48 -19.18
CA SER A 203 8.57 12.80 -18.58
C SER A 203 8.52 12.80 -17.05
N ASP A 204 8.58 11.63 -16.41
CA ASP A 204 8.59 11.51 -14.95
C ASP A 204 10.00 11.71 -14.39
N PRO A 205 10.28 12.84 -13.71
CA PRO A 205 11.62 13.13 -13.22
C PRO A 205 12.06 12.19 -12.10
N ASP A 206 11.12 11.71 -11.28
CA ASP A 206 11.43 10.80 -10.17
C ASP A 206 11.79 9.41 -10.72
N LEU A 207 11.03 8.94 -11.71
CA LEU A 207 11.35 7.70 -12.41
C LEU A 207 12.68 7.81 -13.17
N ALA A 208 12.96 8.93 -13.83
CA ALA A 208 14.22 9.14 -14.53
C ALA A 208 15.43 9.07 -13.59
N ILE A 209 15.33 9.65 -12.39
CA ILE A 209 16.40 9.57 -11.37
C ILE A 209 16.60 8.14 -10.87
N ASN A 210 15.52 7.36 -10.75
CA ASN A 210 15.52 6.02 -10.17
C ASN A 210 15.39 4.90 -11.24
N PHE A 211 15.67 5.20 -12.51
CA PHE A 211 15.31 4.35 -13.65
C PHE A 211 15.87 2.93 -13.58
N ASP A 212 17.17 2.80 -13.29
CA ASP A 212 17.82 1.49 -13.20
C ASP A 212 17.21 0.60 -12.13
N ARG A 213 16.86 1.18 -10.96
CA ARG A 213 16.22 0.45 -9.86
C ARG A 213 14.82 0.02 -10.26
N ALA A 214 14.03 0.95 -10.79
CA ALA A 214 12.67 0.68 -11.27
C ALA A 214 12.67 -0.44 -12.33
N CYS A 215 13.60 -0.41 -13.28
CA CYS A 215 13.73 -1.42 -14.34
C CYS A 215 14.11 -2.80 -13.80
N ARG A 216 14.92 -2.91 -12.75
CA ARG A 216 15.22 -4.22 -12.12
C ARG A 216 13.98 -4.88 -11.53
N ARG A 217 12.98 -4.12 -11.10
CA ARG A 217 11.70 -4.66 -10.60
C ARG A 217 10.91 -5.32 -11.73
N ILE A 218 10.96 -4.74 -12.94
CA ILE A 218 10.15 -5.14 -14.08
C ILE A 218 10.89 -5.92 -15.17
N CYS A 219 12.19 -6.19 -15.01
CA CYS A 219 13.05 -6.83 -16.02
C CYS A 219 12.63 -8.27 -16.38
N HIS A 220 11.72 -8.86 -15.62
CA HIS A 220 11.11 -10.15 -15.92
C HIS A 220 10.12 -10.09 -17.10
N CYS A 221 9.60 -8.91 -17.43
CA CYS A 221 8.65 -8.71 -18.52
C CYS A 221 9.41 -8.55 -19.83
N SER A 222 9.52 -9.64 -20.60
CA SER A 222 10.32 -9.69 -21.83
C SER A 222 9.73 -8.90 -23.01
N SER A 223 8.47 -8.46 -22.90
CA SER A 223 7.76 -7.74 -23.96
C SER A 223 7.96 -6.23 -23.93
N ILE A 224 8.66 -5.71 -22.91
CA ILE A 224 8.99 -4.28 -22.78
C ILE A 224 10.50 -4.10 -22.77
N ASP A 225 10.95 -2.96 -23.32
CA ASP A 225 12.35 -2.61 -23.46
C ASP A 225 12.75 -1.65 -22.34
N THR A 226 13.60 -2.10 -21.42
CA THR A 226 14.05 -1.33 -20.26
C THR A 226 15.42 -0.65 -20.48
N THR A 227 15.89 -0.51 -21.72
CA THR A 227 17.24 0.04 -22.01
C THR A 227 17.33 1.55 -21.84
N ALA A 228 16.24 2.27 -22.10
CA ALA A 228 16.12 3.71 -21.92
C ALA A 228 14.67 4.08 -21.61
N ILE A 229 14.45 5.20 -20.91
CA ILE A 229 13.13 5.60 -20.41
C ILE A 229 12.12 5.84 -21.55
N ASP A 230 12.56 6.46 -22.66
CA ASP A 230 11.73 6.69 -23.84
C ASP A 230 11.38 5.36 -24.53
N THR A 231 12.32 4.42 -24.56
CA THR A 231 12.11 3.09 -25.15
C THR A 231 11.18 2.24 -24.30
N LEU A 232 11.24 2.36 -22.97
CA LEU A 232 10.29 1.75 -22.04
C LEU A 232 8.88 2.27 -22.28
N GLU A 233 8.70 3.58 -22.40
CA GLU A 233 7.41 4.19 -22.73
C GLU A 233 6.85 3.64 -24.06
N GLN A 234 7.65 3.70 -25.13
CA GLN A 234 7.21 3.31 -26.46
C GLN A 234 6.90 1.81 -26.57
N SER A 235 7.76 0.96 -26.00
CA SER A 235 7.57 -0.49 -26.02
C SER A 235 6.35 -0.90 -25.19
N TRP A 236 6.14 -0.30 -24.01
CA TRP A 236 4.96 -0.56 -23.19
C TRP A 236 3.66 -0.19 -23.92
N ILE A 237 3.58 1.02 -24.50
CA ILE A 237 2.40 1.48 -25.26
C ILE A 237 2.14 0.56 -26.46
N THR A 238 3.19 0.20 -27.20
CA THR A 238 3.08 -0.65 -28.39
C THR A 238 2.56 -2.03 -28.01
N GLU A 239 3.14 -2.67 -26.99
CA GLU A 239 2.71 -3.99 -26.57
C GLU A 239 1.28 -3.96 -26.02
N PHE A 240 0.94 -2.99 -25.17
CA PHE A 240 -0.39 -2.91 -24.55
C PHE A 240 -1.52 -2.70 -25.57
N THR A 241 -1.26 -1.91 -26.61
CA THR A 241 -2.25 -1.63 -27.67
C THR A 241 -2.35 -2.73 -28.72
N SER A 242 -1.28 -3.50 -28.96
CA SER A 242 -1.24 -4.52 -30.01
C SER A 242 -1.57 -5.92 -29.51
N THR A 243 -1.33 -6.23 -28.23
CA THR A 243 -1.50 -7.57 -27.70
C THR A 243 -2.98 -7.91 -27.48
N PRO A 244 -3.51 -9.00 -28.07
CA PRO A 244 -4.87 -9.46 -27.79
C PRO A 244 -4.94 -10.34 -26.53
N ALA A 245 -3.80 -10.74 -25.96
CA ALA A 245 -3.72 -11.70 -24.86
C ALA A 245 -3.98 -11.01 -23.51
N PRO A 246 -5.08 -11.35 -22.80
CA PRO A 246 -5.40 -10.71 -21.52
C PRO A 246 -4.31 -10.87 -20.46
N ALA A 247 -3.65 -12.03 -20.41
CA ALA A 247 -2.58 -12.29 -19.44
C ALA A 247 -1.37 -11.37 -19.64
N ILE A 248 -1.01 -11.07 -20.89
CA ILE A 248 0.09 -10.14 -21.21
C ILE A 248 -0.32 -8.73 -20.83
N LYS A 249 -1.56 -8.30 -21.15
CA LYS A 249 -2.08 -7.00 -20.69
C LYS A 249 -2.02 -6.87 -19.17
N THR A 250 -2.46 -7.88 -18.44
CA THR A 250 -2.40 -7.90 -16.97
C THR A 250 -0.96 -7.74 -16.48
N GLU A 251 -0.01 -8.49 -17.04
CA GLU A 251 1.42 -8.36 -16.69
C GLU A 251 1.95 -6.94 -16.97
N LEU A 252 1.63 -6.35 -18.13
CA LEU A 252 1.99 -4.97 -18.46
C LEU A 252 1.41 -3.94 -17.47
N VAL A 253 0.18 -4.12 -17.03
CA VAL A 253 -0.41 -3.23 -16.02
C VAL A 253 0.32 -3.35 -14.70
N TYR A 254 0.61 -4.56 -14.24
CA TYR A 254 1.35 -4.76 -12.99
C TYR A 254 2.77 -4.20 -13.06
N THR A 255 3.47 -4.32 -14.19
CA THR A 255 4.79 -3.68 -14.35
C THR A 255 4.68 -2.16 -14.29
N LEU A 256 3.69 -1.56 -14.97
CA LEU A 256 3.44 -0.12 -14.90
C LEU A 256 3.16 0.35 -13.46
N LEU A 257 2.26 -0.34 -12.75
CA LEU A 257 1.88 -0.01 -11.37
C LEU A 257 3.02 -0.26 -10.35
N THR A 258 4.06 -0.99 -10.73
CA THR A 258 5.27 -1.22 -9.93
C THR A 258 6.27 -0.06 -10.03
N ILE A 259 6.22 0.74 -11.11
CA ILE A 259 7.20 1.81 -11.35
C ILE A 259 6.58 3.21 -11.45
N LYS A 260 5.27 3.33 -11.70
CA LYS A 260 4.60 4.60 -11.94
C LYS A 260 3.60 4.93 -10.85
N LYS A 261 3.79 6.08 -10.19
CA LYS A 261 2.91 6.57 -9.12
C LYS A 261 1.50 6.83 -9.66
N ALA A 262 0.53 6.13 -9.08
CA ALA A 262 -0.90 6.23 -9.43
C ALA A 262 -1.64 7.41 -8.75
N LYS A 263 -1.02 8.14 -7.81
CA LYS A 263 -1.73 9.08 -6.91
C LYS A 263 -2.43 10.21 -7.67
N SER A 264 -1.72 10.80 -8.64
CA SER A 264 -2.28 11.85 -9.49
C SER A 264 -3.44 11.35 -10.36
N TYR A 265 -3.35 10.12 -10.85
CA TYR A 265 -4.39 9.49 -11.66
C TYR A 265 -5.64 9.17 -10.85
N TRP A 266 -5.45 8.58 -9.66
CA TRP A 266 -6.53 8.34 -8.70
C TRP A 266 -7.27 9.63 -8.33
N ASN A 267 -6.53 10.71 -8.02
CA ASN A 267 -7.10 11.99 -7.65
C ASN A 267 -7.84 12.71 -8.79
N ASN A 268 -7.61 12.29 -10.04
CA ASN A 268 -8.32 12.81 -11.22
C ASN A 268 -9.59 12.02 -11.55
N ILE A 269 -9.88 10.94 -10.83
CA ILE A 269 -11.17 10.26 -10.92
C ILE A 269 -12.22 11.15 -10.23
N SER A 270 -13.33 11.40 -10.94
CA SER A 270 -14.41 12.25 -10.45
C SER A 270 -15.75 11.52 -10.56
N PRO A 271 -16.70 11.76 -9.64
CA PRO A 271 -18.05 11.25 -9.81
C PRO A 271 -18.73 11.88 -11.03
N SER A 272 -19.78 11.22 -11.53
CA SER A 272 -20.69 11.85 -12.49
C SER A 272 -21.36 13.11 -11.92
N PRO A 273 -21.89 14.02 -12.76
CA PRO A 273 -22.50 15.29 -12.32
C PRO A 273 -23.69 15.16 -11.35
N GLU A 274 -24.25 13.96 -11.20
CA GLU A 274 -25.34 13.66 -10.27
C GLU A 274 -24.89 13.68 -8.80
N TRP A 275 -23.59 13.56 -8.55
CA TRP A 275 -23.03 13.62 -7.20
C TRP A 275 -22.99 15.06 -6.66
N THR A 276 -23.62 15.28 -5.51
CA THR A 276 -23.80 16.61 -4.93
C THR A 276 -22.85 16.94 -3.78
N ARG A 277 -22.01 15.99 -3.36
CA ARG A 277 -21.03 16.17 -2.27
C ARG A 277 -19.64 16.47 -2.83
N PRO A 278 -18.65 16.83 -1.99
CA PRO A 278 -17.27 17.00 -2.47
C PRO A 278 -16.72 15.73 -3.14
N VAL A 279 -15.80 15.91 -4.10
CA VAL A 279 -15.13 14.81 -4.82
C VAL A 279 -14.33 13.93 -3.85
N SER A 280 -13.71 14.50 -2.82
CA SER A 280 -13.00 13.73 -1.78
C SER A 280 -13.91 12.71 -1.10
N ALA A 281 -15.15 13.09 -0.76
CA ALA A 281 -16.11 12.18 -0.16
C ALA A 281 -16.52 11.04 -1.11
N TYR A 282 -16.48 11.26 -2.43
CA TYR A 282 -16.71 10.21 -3.42
C TYR A 282 -15.50 9.27 -3.51
N LEU A 283 -14.28 9.82 -3.59
CA LEU A 283 -13.05 9.04 -3.61
C LEU A 283 -12.89 8.18 -2.35
N ASP A 284 -13.28 8.69 -1.18
CA ASP A 284 -13.34 7.91 0.06
C ASP A 284 -14.30 6.71 -0.06
N GLN A 285 -15.48 6.89 -0.67
CA GLN A 285 -16.43 5.79 -0.89
C GLN A 285 -15.90 4.77 -1.90
N ALA A 286 -15.30 5.24 -3.00
CA ALA A 286 -14.68 4.38 -3.99
C ALA A 286 -13.52 3.58 -3.37
N MET A 287 -12.69 4.21 -2.55
CA MET A 287 -11.60 3.55 -1.82
C MET A 287 -12.13 2.49 -0.83
N LEU A 288 -13.23 2.75 -0.13
CA LEU A 288 -13.87 1.73 0.73
C LEU A 288 -14.41 0.55 -0.08
N LYS A 289 -14.87 0.78 -1.31
CA LYS A 289 -15.32 -0.27 -2.23
C LYS A 289 -14.16 -1.11 -2.77
N VAL A 290 -13.02 -0.47 -3.05
CA VAL A 290 -11.76 -1.17 -3.32
C VAL A 290 -11.34 -2.02 -2.10
N ALA A 291 -11.46 -1.48 -0.89
CA ALA A 291 -11.13 -2.24 0.32
C ALA A 291 -12.06 -3.44 0.55
N ASP A 292 -13.37 -3.26 0.29
CA ASP A 292 -14.36 -4.35 0.26
C ASP A 292 -13.90 -5.48 -0.69
N PHE A 293 -13.50 -5.12 -1.92
CA PHE A 293 -12.98 -6.08 -2.90
C PHE A 293 -11.84 -6.93 -2.31
N TYR A 294 -10.83 -6.30 -1.70
CA TYR A 294 -9.70 -7.03 -1.09
C TYR A 294 -10.13 -7.87 0.12
N SER A 295 -11.07 -7.39 0.94
CA SER A 295 -11.55 -8.11 2.13
C SER A 295 -12.31 -9.41 1.80
N GLU A 296 -12.77 -9.54 0.56
CA GLU A 296 -13.55 -10.68 0.06
C GLU A 296 -12.70 -11.68 -0.73
N GLN A 297 -11.47 -11.32 -1.09
CA GLN A 297 -10.57 -12.23 -1.79
C GLN A 297 -10.02 -13.31 -0.84
N SER A 298 -9.97 -14.55 -1.34
CA SER A 298 -9.35 -15.69 -0.67
C SER A 298 -8.08 -16.20 -1.38
N ASP A 299 -7.82 -15.71 -2.59
CA ASP A 299 -6.62 -16.04 -3.35
C ASP A 299 -5.45 -15.15 -2.89
N GLY A 300 -4.69 -15.67 -1.93
CA GLY A 300 -3.49 -15.00 -1.41
C GLY A 300 -2.37 -14.91 -2.45
N GLU A 301 -2.25 -15.87 -3.38
CA GLU A 301 -1.17 -15.86 -4.37
C GLU A 301 -1.37 -14.77 -5.43
N LYS A 302 -2.63 -14.46 -5.76
CA LYS A 302 -2.97 -13.44 -6.74
C LYS A 302 -2.88 -12.01 -6.19
N TYR A 303 -3.29 -11.78 -4.94
CA TYR A 303 -3.42 -10.42 -4.39
C TYR A 303 -2.56 -10.20 -3.14
N HIS A 304 -1.78 -9.12 -3.13
CA HIS A 304 -0.83 -8.85 -2.05
C HIS A 304 -1.50 -8.60 -0.70
N LEU A 305 -2.54 -7.76 -0.67
CA LEU A 305 -3.21 -7.39 0.59
C LEU A 305 -3.91 -8.58 1.26
N PRO A 306 -4.71 -9.41 0.54
CA PRO A 306 -5.25 -10.65 1.10
C PRO A 306 -4.18 -11.57 1.71
N SER A 307 -3.04 -11.76 1.03
CA SER A 307 -1.92 -12.53 1.56
C SER A 307 -1.30 -11.93 2.82
N PHE A 308 -1.15 -10.60 2.87
CA PHE A 308 -0.71 -9.91 4.08
C PHE A 308 -1.67 -10.22 5.24
N PHE A 309 -2.98 -10.07 5.03
CA PHE A 309 -3.98 -10.40 6.05
C PHE A 309 -3.96 -11.88 6.45
N GLN A 310 -3.75 -12.80 5.52
CA GLN A 310 -3.58 -14.22 5.84
C GLN A 310 -2.38 -14.44 6.78
N THR A 311 -1.24 -13.81 6.51
CA THR A 311 -0.05 -13.88 7.38
C THR A 311 -0.36 -13.35 8.78
N LEU A 312 -1.08 -12.22 8.87
CA LEU A 312 -1.52 -11.67 10.16
C LEU A 312 -2.48 -12.64 10.89
N TYR A 313 -3.36 -13.33 10.15
CA TYR A 313 -4.31 -14.28 10.73
C TYR A 313 -3.59 -15.42 11.43
N GLU A 314 -2.66 -16.05 10.72
CA GLU A 314 -1.91 -17.21 11.20
C GLU A 314 -1.14 -16.85 12.48
N CYS A 315 -0.51 -15.68 12.52
CA CYS A 315 0.15 -15.15 13.72
C CYS A 315 -0.83 -14.79 14.86
N SER A 316 -2.10 -14.49 14.55
CA SER A 316 -3.10 -14.19 15.56
C SER A 316 -3.62 -15.44 16.26
N VAL A 317 -3.55 -16.61 15.60
CA VAL A 317 -4.04 -17.90 16.11
C VAL A 317 -3.05 -18.55 17.07
N THR A 318 -1.75 -18.38 16.80
CA THR A 318 -0.63 -18.73 17.70
C THR A 318 -0.54 -17.80 18.90
#